data_AF-A0AAN9HTS7-F1
#
_entry.id   AF-A0AAN9HTS7-F1
#
_cell.length_a   1.000
_cell.length_b   1.000
_cell.length_c   1.000
_cell.angle_alpha   90.00
_cell.angle_beta   90.00
_cell.angle_gamma   90.00
#
_symmetry.space_group_name_H-M   'P 1'
#
loop_
_entity.id
_entity.type
_entity.pdbx_description
1 polymer ?
#
loop_
_entity_poly.entity_id
_entity_poly.type
_entity_poly.pdbx_seq_one_letter_code
_entity_poly.pdbx_strand_id
1 'polypeptide(L)'
;MAFHLGTLVMITSSLLFFVAFQIPHVHANHGHHGRRRENNMATWKKAHATFYDGSSTTYGGACGYEDVVKLGYGLDTAALSQVLFKDGETCGACFEIKCSSKKWCKSKESIIITATDYCPPNFQQDSDNGGWCNPPNEHFDLAKPAYLKIAEYKAGIVPIHYRRVPCERKGGIRFTITGNPYFNLVTVSNVGGAGDVAGVEVMGDKTPWTSMERNWGQNWDTNANLQEQTLSFKVTTSDGSVTTSPNVFPKNWQFGQTYLGRRNFG
;
A
#
# COMPACT_ATOMS: atom_id res chain seq x y z
N MET A 1 25.08 -41.36 -60.43
CA MET A 1 24.77 -40.87 -61.79
C MET A 1 24.35 -39.42 -61.65
N ALA A 2 25.08 -38.53 -62.33
CA ALA A 2 24.86 -37.09 -62.35
C ALA A 2 23.53 -36.72 -63.03
N PHE A 3 22.96 -35.54 -62.75
CA PHE A 3 22.94 -34.42 -63.68
C PHE A 3 22.44 -33.13 -62.98
N HIS A 4 23.04 -32.03 -63.44
CA HIS A 4 22.96 -30.64 -62.98
C HIS A 4 21.78 -29.87 -63.62
N LEU A 5 21.72 -28.57 -63.33
CA LEU A 5 20.92 -27.44 -63.86
C LEU A 5 19.71 -27.06 -62.99
N GLY A 6 19.47 -25.80 -62.61
CA GLY A 6 20.13 -24.55 -62.97
C GLY A 6 19.61 -23.39 -62.12
N THR A 7 20.44 -22.36 -62.03
CA THR A 7 20.31 -21.11 -61.28
C THR A 7 19.24 -20.20 -61.88
N LEU A 8 18.45 -19.50 -61.06
CA LEU A 8 17.84 -18.23 -61.46
C LEU A 8 17.91 -17.23 -60.31
N VAL A 9 18.76 -16.22 -60.49
CA VAL A 9 18.93 -15.05 -59.63
C VAL A 9 17.93 -13.99 -60.10
N MET A 10 17.00 -13.60 -59.24
CA MET A 10 16.11 -12.45 -59.47
C MET A 10 16.61 -11.28 -58.60
N ILE A 11 17.35 -10.37 -59.23
CA ILE A 11 17.73 -9.06 -58.65
C ILE A 11 16.55 -8.12 -58.90
N THR A 12 15.78 -7.82 -57.86
CA THR A 12 14.82 -6.70 -57.91
C THR A 12 15.48 -5.45 -57.34
N SER A 13 15.88 -4.57 -58.25
CA SER A 13 16.33 -3.21 -57.96
C SER A 13 15.13 -2.36 -57.51
N SER A 14 15.14 -1.91 -56.25
CA SER A 14 14.19 -0.93 -55.74
C SER A 14 14.94 0.37 -55.45
N LEU A 15 14.77 1.33 -56.35
CA LEU A 15 15.20 2.72 -56.22
C LEU A 15 14.53 3.38 -55.00
N LEU A 16 15.32 3.73 -54.00
CA LEU A 16 14.89 4.57 -52.87
C LEU A 16 14.87 6.03 -53.32
N PHE A 17 13.67 6.57 -53.56
CA PHE A 17 13.43 8.01 -53.68
C PHE A 17 13.60 8.66 -52.30
N PHE A 18 14.73 9.36 -52.08
CA PHE A 18 14.87 10.28 -50.95
C PHE A 18 14.10 11.57 -51.26
N VAL A 19 12.86 11.68 -50.77
CA VAL A 19 12.17 12.98 -50.70
C VAL A 19 12.68 13.70 -49.46
N ALA A 20 13.59 14.67 -49.65
CA ALA A 20 14.04 15.56 -48.60
C ALA A 20 12.91 16.55 -48.25
N PHE A 21 12.11 16.24 -47.23
CA PHE A 21 11.25 17.23 -46.58
C PHE A 21 12.10 18.11 -45.68
N GLN A 22 12.22 19.41 -46.01
CA GLN A 22 12.75 20.41 -45.09
C GLN A 22 11.77 20.57 -43.94
N ILE A 23 12.15 20.12 -42.74
CA ILE A 23 11.39 20.34 -41.51
C ILE A 23 11.70 21.76 -41.03
N PRO A 24 10.72 22.66 -40.87
CA PRO A 24 10.97 23.95 -40.23
C PRO A 24 11.35 23.75 -38.76
N HIS A 25 12.48 24.33 -38.36
CA HIS A 25 12.94 24.37 -36.97
C HIS A 25 11.93 25.10 -36.08
N VAL A 26 11.09 24.34 -35.38
CA VAL A 26 10.29 24.86 -34.26
C VAL A 26 11.20 24.93 -33.03
N HIS A 27 11.54 26.14 -32.60
CA HIS A 27 12.19 26.37 -31.32
C HIS A 27 11.22 26.01 -30.19
N ALA A 28 11.48 24.89 -29.50
CA ALA A 28 10.74 24.49 -28.32
C ALA A 28 11.17 25.37 -27.13
N ASN A 29 10.38 26.41 -26.88
CA ASN A 29 10.52 27.26 -25.70
C ASN A 29 10.23 26.39 -24.46
N HIS A 30 11.26 26.07 -23.66
CA HIS A 30 11.12 25.34 -22.41
C HIS A 30 10.51 26.26 -21.34
N GLY A 31 9.19 26.38 -21.37
CA GLY A 31 8.43 26.89 -20.24
C GLY A 31 8.56 25.90 -19.09
N HIS A 32 9.28 26.28 -18.04
CA HIS A 32 9.25 25.60 -16.74
C HIS A 32 7.84 25.71 -16.15
N HIS A 33 6.93 24.82 -16.58
CA HIS A 33 5.72 24.53 -15.82
C HIS A 33 6.15 23.76 -14.58
N GLY A 34 6.37 24.49 -13.49
CA GLY A 34 6.37 23.89 -12.16
C GLY A 34 5.08 23.09 -12.00
N ARG A 35 5.20 21.76 -11.88
CA ARG A 35 4.14 20.91 -11.35
C ARG A 35 3.86 21.41 -9.94
N ARG A 36 2.95 22.37 -9.82
CA ARG A 36 2.24 22.65 -8.59
C ARG A 36 1.62 21.31 -8.19
N ARG A 37 2.06 20.74 -7.06
CA ARG A 37 1.37 19.62 -6.40
C ARG A 37 -0.07 20.09 -6.22
N GLU A 38 -0.94 19.64 -7.11
CA GLU A 38 -2.37 19.80 -6.96
C GLU A 38 -2.72 18.94 -5.74
N ASN A 39 -2.99 19.60 -4.61
CA ASN A 39 -3.68 18.99 -3.50
C ASN A 39 -5.08 18.62 -4.00
N ASN A 40 -5.16 17.52 -4.76
CA ASN A 40 -6.40 16.82 -5.01
C ASN A 40 -6.88 16.35 -3.64
N MET A 41 -7.73 17.15 -2.99
CA MET A 41 -8.58 16.65 -1.92
C MET A 41 -9.32 15.46 -2.52
N ALA A 42 -8.92 14.25 -2.14
CA ALA A 42 -9.52 13.04 -2.66
C ALA A 42 -11.05 13.16 -2.55
N THR A 43 -11.73 12.95 -3.68
CA THR A 43 -13.19 13.10 -3.76
C THR A 43 -13.85 12.11 -2.80
N TRP A 44 -14.87 12.56 -2.07
CA TRP A 44 -15.66 11.69 -1.21
C TRP A 44 -16.37 10.62 -2.04
N LYS A 45 -16.20 9.36 -1.63
CA LYS A 45 -16.85 8.17 -2.20
C LYS A 45 -17.88 7.62 -1.22
N LYS A 46 -18.87 6.88 -1.73
CA LYS A 46 -19.91 6.24 -0.92
C LYS A 46 -19.51 4.80 -0.60
N ALA A 47 -19.75 4.36 0.62
CA ALA A 47 -19.52 3.00 1.09
C ALA A 47 -20.48 2.67 2.24
N HIS A 48 -20.36 1.46 2.78
CA HIS A 48 -20.98 1.09 4.05
C HIS A 48 -19.93 0.84 5.12
N ALA A 49 -20.35 0.93 6.38
CA ALA A 49 -19.54 0.50 7.51
C ALA A 49 -20.36 -0.33 8.49
N THR A 50 -19.75 -1.43 8.95
CA THR A 50 -20.16 -2.21 10.13
C THR A 50 -19.10 -2.07 11.21
N PHE A 51 -19.19 -2.90 12.25
CA PHE A 51 -18.12 -3.07 13.21
C PHE A 51 -17.93 -4.53 13.63
N TYR A 52 -16.69 -4.84 13.97
CA TYR A 52 -16.31 -6.03 14.75
C TYR A 52 -15.93 -5.60 16.17
N ASP A 53 -15.87 -6.54 17.12
CA ASP A 53 -15.63 -6.20 18.53
C ASP A 53 -14.35 -5.39 18.76
N GLY A 54 -13.32 -5.61 17.94
CA GLY A 54 -12.16 -4.72 17.76
C GLY A 54 -11.67 -4.07 19.06
N SER A 55 -11.18 -4.89 19.98
CA SER A 55 -10.70 -4.46 21.29
C SER A 55 -9.17 -4.38 21.34
N SER A 56 -8.62 -3.78 22.41
CA SER A 56 -7.18 -3.81 22.70
C SER A 56 -6.62 -5.22 22.97
N THR A 57 -7.47 -6.25 22.99
CA THR A 57 -7.10 -7.65 23.18
C THR A 57 -7.29 -8.49 21.91
N THR A 58 -7.73 -7.87 20.81
CA THR A 58 -7.85 -8.53 19.51
C THR A 58 -6.56 -8.27 18.73
N TYR A 59 -5.85 -9.34 18.37
CA TYR A 59 -4.53 -9.31 17.73
C TYR A 59 -4.59 -10.04 16.39
N GLY A 60 -3.68 -9.69 15.47
CA GLY A 60 -3.44 -10.43 14.23
C GLY A 60 -4.40 -10.09 13.09
N GLY A 61 -4.23 -8.91 12.48
CA GLY A 61 -4.93 -8.55 11.24
C GLY A 61 -4.16 -8.96 9.98
N ALA A 62 -4.86 -9.09 8.85
CA ALA A 62 -4.34 -9.47 7.54
C ALA A 62 -3.26 -8.52 6.97
N CYS A 63 -2.98 -7.40 7.64
CA CYS A 63 -1.87 -6.50 7.27
C CYS A 63 -0.52 -6.84 7.92
N GLY A 64 -0.46 -7.80 8.85
CA GLY A 64 0.78 -8.13 9.58
C GLY A 64 1.05 -7.25 10.79
N TYR A 65 0.03 -6.51 11.23
CA TYR A 65 0.09 -5.70 12.44
C TYR A 65 -0.47 -6.51 13.61
N GLU A 66 0.40 -7.29 14.25
CA GLU A 66 0.02 -8.19 15.35
C GLU A 66 -0.76 -7.48 16.46
N ASP A 67 -0.25 -6.35 16.94
CA ASP A 67 -0.89 -5.55 17.99
C ASP A 67 -0.94 -4.08 17.56
N VAL A 68 -2.08 -3.68 16.99
CA VAL A 68 -2.29 -2.32 16.47
C VAL A 68 -2.16 -1.24 17.55
N VAL A 69 -2.45 -1.56 18.82
CA VAL A 69 -2.32 -0.61 19.93
C VAL A 69 -0.84 -0.43 20.29
N LYS A 70 -0.09 -1.53 20.51
CA LYS A 70 1.36 -1.46 20.77
C LYS A 70 2.14 -0.86 19.60
N LEU A 71 1.69 -1.12 18.37
CA LEU A 71 2.27 -0.52 17.16
C LEU A 71 1.89 0.95 16.96
N GLY A 72 1.01 1.52 17.80
CA GLY A 72 0.68 2.94 17.77
C GLY A 72 -0.34 3.35 16.71
N TYR A 73 -1.05 2.39 16.11
CA TYR A 73 -2.22 2.65 15.26
C TYR A 73 -3.47 2.97 16.09
N GLY A 74 -3.52 2.51 17.34
CA GLY A 74 -4.65 2.73 18.24
C GLY A 74 -5.85 1.87 17.88
N LEU A 75 -7.05 2.38 18.17
CA LEU A 75 -8.33 1.69 17.93
C LEU A 75 -9.15 2.31 16.80
N ASP A 76 -8.61 3.34 16.14
CA ASP A 76 -9.18 3.93 14.92
C ASP A 76 -8.70 3.14 13.71
N THR A 77 -9.15 1.89 13.63
CA THR A 77 -8.74 0.91 12.62
C THR A 77 -9.94 0.30 11.90
N ALA A 78 -9.69 -0.27 10.73
CA ALA A 78 -10.69 -0.93 9.92
C ALA A 78 -10.15 -2.17 9.21
N ALA A 79 -10.99 -3.19 9.09
CA ALA A 79 -10.86 -4.23 8.11
C ALA A 79 -11.53 -3.80 6.80
N LEU A 80 -10.84 -3.95 5.67
CA LEU A 80 -11.33 -3.51 4.37
C LEU A 80 -11.96 -4.67 3.60
N SER A 81 -13.11 -4.42 2.95
CA SER A 81 -13.65 -5.32 1.91
C SER A 81 -12.63 -5.66 0.83
N GLN A 82 -12.86 -6.76 0.10
CA GLN A 82 -11.95 -7.25 -0.93
C GLN A 82 -11.56 -6.20 -1.98
N VAL A 83 -12.53 -5.43 -2.47
CA VAL A 83 -12.27 -4.39 -3.49
C VAL A 83 -11.42 -3.22 -2.96
N LEU A 84 -11.42 -3.00 -1.65
CA LEU A 84 -10.62 -1.95 -0.99
C LEU A 84 -9.27 -2.49 -0.48
N PHE A 85 -9.22 -3.72 0.01
CA PHE A 85 -8.04 -4.35 0.58
C PHE A 85 -6.95 -4.58 -0.47
N LYS A 86 -7.35 -4.95 -1.71
CA LYS A 86 -6.46 -5.18 -2.86
C LYS A 86 -5.29 -6.10 -2.51
N ASP A 87 -5.60 -7.27 -1.99
CA ASP A 87 -4.61 -8.30 -1.62
C ASP A 87 -3.48 -7.77 -0.69
N GLY A 88 -3.81 -6.78 0.16
CA GLY A 88 -2.90 -6.19 1.13
C GLY A 88 -2.16 -4.95 0.65
N GLU A 89 -2.33 -4.54 -0.61
CA GLU A 89 -1.74 -3.31 -1.14
C GLU A 89 -2.19 -2.07 -0.39
N THR A 90 -3.41 -2.05 0.15
CA THR A 90 -3.96 -0.90 0.89
C THR A 90 -3.62 -0.93 2.38
N CYS A 91 -2.89 -1.93 2.86
CA CYS A 91 -2.51 -2.02 4.27
C CYS A 91 -1.68 -0.82 4.73
N GLY A 92 -2.03 -0.23 5.87
CA GLY A 92 -1.39 0.97 6.41
C GLY A 92 -1.97 2.29 5.91
N ALA A 93 -2.81 2.27 4.87
CA ALA A 93 -3.48 3.44 4.33
C ALA A 93 -4.40 4.12 5.35
N CYS A 94 -4.51 5.44 5.27
CA CYS A 94 -5.44 6.22 6.09
C CYS A 94 -6.64 6.71 5.28
N PHE A 95 -7.81 6.65 5.92
CA PHE A 95 -9.07 7.09 5.36
C PHE A 95 -9.78 8.01 6.32
N GLU A 96 -10.30 9.12 5.80
CA GLU A 96 -11.28 9.91 6.51
C GLU A 96 -12.67 9.36 6.21
N ILE A 97 -13.44 9.08 7.25
CA ILE A 97 -14.75 8.43 7.18
C ILE A 97 -15.79 9.29 7.89
N LYS A 98 -16.96 9.45 7.26
CA LYS A 98 -18.08 10.23 7.76
C LYS A 98 -19.40 9.49 7.58
N CYS A 99 -20.13 9.29 8.68
CA CYS A 99 -21.46 8.71 8.62
C CYS A 99 -22.45 9.63 7.86
N SER A 100 -23.35 9.03 7.07
CA SER A 100 -24.30 9.76 6.21
C SER A 100 -25.78 9.43 6.43
N SER A 101 -26.08 8.52 7.37
CA SER A 101 -27.45 8.22 7.81
C SER A 101 -28.10 9.40 8.52
N LYS A 102 -29.36 9.71 8.19
CA LYS A 102 -30.15 10.72 8.94
C LYS A 102 -30.52 10.26 10.36
N LYS A 103 -30.65 8.95 10.57
CA LYS A 103 -31.17 8.36 11.80
C LYS A 103 -30.08 7.85 12.74
N TRP A 104 -28.98 7.37 12.18
CA TRP A 104 -28.03 6.53 12.91
C TRP A 104 -26.68 7.19 13.16
N CYS A 105 -26.38 8.34 12.55
CA CYS A 105 -25.14 9.05 12.82
C CYS A 105 -25.21 9.79 14.15
N LYS A 106 -24.15 9.66 14.97
CA LYS A 106 -24.03 10.37 16.26
C LYS A 106 -23.64 11.83 16.08
N SER A 107 -22.78 12.10 15.11
CA SER A 107 -22.35 13.45 14.77
C SER A 107 -22.16 13.58 13.26
N LYS A 108 -21.95 14.82 12.79
CA LYS A 108 -21.54 15.11 11.41
C LYS A 108 -20.02 15.17 11.25
N GLU A 109 -19.27 14.87 12.31
CA GLU A 109 -17.81 14.85 12.28
C GLU A 109 -17.32 13.58 11.61
N SER A 110 -16.16 13.70 10.97
CA SER A 110 -15.43 12.56 10.42
C SER A 110 -14.41 12.04 11.43
N ILE A 111 -13.98 10.81 11.23
CA ILE A 111 -12.83 10.23 11.90
C ILE A 111 -11.79 9.83 10.86
N ILE A 112 -10.52 9.79 11.26
CA ILE A 112 -9.45 9.20 10.45
C ILE A 112 -9.18 7.81 11.00
N ILE A 113 -9.22 6.79 10.14
CA ILE A 113 -8.87 5.42 10.49
C ILE A 113 -7.65 4.95 9.70
N THR A 114 -7.01 3.89 10.20
CA THR A 114 -5.98 3.13 9.47
C THR A 114 -6.53 1.79 9.00
N ALA A 115 -6.28 1.42 7.75
CA ALA A 115 -6.53 0.08 7.25
C ALA A 115 -5.50 -0.90 7.83
N THR A 116 -5.95 -1.84 8.63
CA THR A 116 -5.08 -2.79 9.35
C THR A 116 -5.47 -4.24 9.14
N ASP A 117 -6.57 -4.49 8.46
CA ASP A 117 -7.12 -5.83 8.35
C ASP A 117 -7.96 -6.01 7.08
N TYR A 118 -8.43 -7.23 6.87
CA TYR A 118 -9.24 -7.67 5.75
C TYR A 118 -10.61 -8.14 6.24
N CYS A 119 -11.67 -7.61 5.63
CA CYS A 119 -13.01 -8.13 5.80
C CYS A 119 -13.27 -9.18 4.70
N PRO A 120 -13.26 -10.48 5.01
CA PRO A 120 -13.45 -11.52 4.01
C PRO A 120 -14.87 -11.49 3.43
N PRO A 121 -15.03 -11.81 2.14
CA PRO A 121 -16.35 -11.97 1.53
C PRO A 121 -17.07 -13.18 2.13
N ASN A 122 -18.39 -13.06 2.24
CA ASN A 122 -19.29 -14.17 2.50
C ASN A 122 -20.22 -14.39 1.30
N PHE A 123 -19.78 -15.21 0.34
CA PHE A 123 -20.55 -15.50 -0.88
C PHE A 123 -21.81 -16.36 -0.65
N GLN A 124 -22.06 -16.82 0.58
CA GLN A 124 -23.28 -17.53 0.94
C GLN A 124 -24.41 -16.58 1.36
N GLN A 125 -24.14 -15.28 1.43
CA GLN A 125 -25.08 -14.24 1.85
C GLN A 125 -25.18 -13.14 0.81
N ASP A 126 -26.37 -12.56 0.69
CA ASP A 126 -26.62 -11.41 -0.18
C ASP A 126 -25.84 -10.19 0.32
N SER A 127 -25.43 -9.32 -0.61
CA SER A 127 -24.61 -8.14 -0.32
C SER A 127 -25.24 -7.15 0.67
N ASP A 128 -26.56 -7.12 0.76
CA ASP A 128 -27.34 -6.29 1.67
C ASP A 128 -27.87 -7.07 2.89
N ASN A 129 -27.47 -8.33 3.04
CA ASN A 129 -27.89 -9.20 4.14
C ASN A 129 -26.77 -10.16 4.56
N GLY A 130 -25.63 -9.59 5.00
CA GLY A 130 -24.51 -10.34 5.55
C GLY A 130 -23.29 -10.46 4.64
N GLY A 131 -23.47 -10.27 3.33
CA GLY A 131 -22.41 -10.26 2.31
C GLY A 131 -21.79 -8.87 2.04
N TRP A 132 -21.74 -7.98 3.04
CA TRP A 132 -21.35 -6.56 2.85
C TRP A 132 -19.94 -6.37 2.27
N CYS A 133 -19.03 -7.31 2.55
CA CYS A 133 -17.64 -7.28 2.07
C CYS A 133 -17.44 -7.98 0.72
N ASN A 134 -18.51 -8.53 0.14
CA ASN A 134 -18.48 -9.16 -1.19
C ASN A 134 -18.24 -8.09 -2.26
N PRO A 135 -17.38 -8.35 -3.26
CA PRO A 135 -17.33 -7.55 -4.47
C PRO A 135 -18.73 -7.42 -5.12
N PRO A 136 -19.08 -6.26 -5.70
CA PRO A 136 -18.24 -5.07 -5.88
C PRO A 136 -18.32 -4.04 -4.73
N ASN A 137 -18.83 -4.41 -3.55
CA ASN A 137 -19.14 -3.45 -2.50
C ASN A 137 -17.88 -2.91 -1.82
N GLU A 138 -17.79 -1.58 -1.76
CA GLU A 138 -16.83 -0.89 -0.90
C GLU A 138 -17.39 -0.84 0.53
N HIS A 139 -16.72 -1.54 1.43
CA HIS A 139 -17.13 -1.67 2.83
C HIS A 139 -15.95 -1.59 3.80
N PHE A 140 -16.20 -0.96 4.95
CA PHE A 140 -15.28 -0.81 6.07
C PHE A 140 -15.86 -1.49 7.31
N ASP A 141 -15.23 -2.57 7.79
CA ASP A 141 -15.58 -3.17 9.07
C ASP A 141 -14.71 -2.54 10.16
N LEU A 142 -15.26 -1.53 10.83
CA LEU A 142 -14.54 -0.70 11.78
C LEU A 142 -14.31 -1.45 13.10
N ALA A 143 -13.20 -1.17 13.78
CA ALA A 143 -13.14 -1.53 15.20
C ALA A 143 -14.30 -0.83 15.94
N LYS A 144 -15.00 -1.55 16.81
CA LYS A 144 -16.16 -1.02 17.55
C LYS A 144 -15.90 0.33 18.22
N PRO A 145 -14.74 0.60 18.86
CA PRO A 145 -14.44 1.93 19.38
C PRO A 145 -14.47 3.04 18.33
N ALA A 146 -14.00 2.78 17.11
CA ALA A 146 -14.05 3.73 15.99
C ALA A 146 -15.48 3.90 15.46
N TYR A 147 -16.21 2.80 15.25
CA TYR A 147 -17.60 2.84 14.79
C TYR A 147 -18.49 3.67 15.72
N LEU A 148 -18.34 3.48 17.03
CA LEU A 148 -19.13 4.16 18.04
C LEU A 148 -18.84 5.66 18.15
N LYS A 149 -17.80 6.18 17.49
CA LYS A 149 -17.58 7.63 17.33
C LYS A 149 -18.53 8.23 16.28
N ILE A 150 -18.88 7.49 15.23
CA ILE A 150 -19.66 8.01 14.10
C ILE A 150 -21.12 7.55 14.08
N ALA A 151 -21.44 6.40 14.68
CA ALA A 151 -22.75 5.78 14.56
C ALA A 151 -23.27 5.13 15.86
N GLU A 152 -24.59 4.98 15.91
CA GLU A 152 -25.28 4.26 16.97
C GLU A 152 -25.03 2.74 16.87
N TYR A 153 -24.71 2.10 18.00
CA TYR A 153 -24.45 0.66 18.08
C TYR A 153 -25.57 -0.17 17.42
N LYS A 154 -26.82 0.15 17.77
CA LYS A 154 -28.03 -0.54 17.28
C LYS A 154 -28.28 -0.43 15.77
N ALA A 155 -27.55 0.44 15.06
CA ALA A 155 -27.68 0.55 13.62
C ALA A 155 -27.09 -0.68 12.90
N GLY A 156 -26.07 -1.32 13.49
CA GLY A 156 -25.34 -2.46 12.89
C GLY A 156 -24.49 -2.07 11.68
N ILE A 157 -25.14 -1.53 10.65
CA ILE A 157 -24.56 -1.04 9.41
C ILE A 157 -25.05 0.38 9.12
N VAL A 158 -24.15 1.26 8.64
CA VAL A 158 -24.51 2.63 8.21
C VAL A 158 -23.90 2.98 6.86
N PRO A 159 -24.59 3.77 6.02
CA PRO A 159 -23.97 4.37 4.85
C PRO A 159 -22.97 5.45 5.29
N ILE A 160 -21.80 5.45 4.67
CA ILE A 160 -20.72 6.41 4.94
C ILE A 160 -20.29 7.11 3.65
N HIS A 161 -19.66 8.27 3.82
CA HIS A 161 -18.74 8.82 2.84
C HIS A 161 -17.31 8.61 3.33
N TYR A 162 -16.39 8.30 2.42
CA TYR A 162 -14.99 8.14 2.75
C TYR A 162 -14.05 8.73 1.69
N ARG A 163 -12.80 9.01 2.05
CA ARG A 163 -11.73 9.40 1.13
C ARG A 163 -10.36 9.02 1.67
N ARG A 164 -9.37 8.85 0.80
CA ARG A 164 -7.96 8.71 1.20
C ARG A 164 -7.44 10.03 1.79
N VAL A 165 -6.67 9.95 2.86
CA VAL A 165 -5.96 11.09 3.46
C VAL A 165 -4.53 10.67 3.82
N PRO A 166 -3.58 11.62 3.90
CA PRO A 166 -2.26 11.32 4.43
C PRO A 166 -2.32 10.79 5.87
N CYS A 167 -1.53 9.77 6.16
CA CYS A 167 -1.32 9.23 7.50
C CYS A 167 -0.38 10.11 8.30
N GLU A 168 -0.85 10.60 9.44
CA GLU A 168 0.01 11.26 10.43
C GLU A 168 0.64 10.21 11.36
N ARG A 169 1.97 10.16 11.39
CA ARG A 169 2.73 9.22 12.24
C ARG A 169 3.82 9.96 13.00
N LYS A 170 4.02 9.58 14.26
CA LYS A 170 5.13 10.09 15.09
C LYS A 170 6.32 9.14 15.00
N GLY A 171 7.52 9.70 14.96
CA GLY A 171 8.75 8.93 14.81
C GLY A 171 8.93 8.37 13.39
N GLY A 172 10.00 7.61 13.18
CA GLY A 172 10.28 7.02 11.87
C GLY A 172 9.57 5.70 11.60
N ILE A 173 9.72 5.23 10.37
CA ILE A 173 9.25 3.92 9.93
C ILE A 173 9.90 2.84 10.79
N ARG A 174 9.14 1.82 11.16
CA ARG A 174 9.59 0.68 11.96
C ARG A 174 9.76 -0.55 11.09
N PHE A 175 10.85 -1.26 11.34
CA PHE A 175 11.21 -2.47 10.64
C PHE A 175 11.42 -3.57 11.69
N THR A 176 10.74 -4.70 11.52
CA THR A 176 10.94 -5.90 12.35
C THR A 176 11.32 -7.04 11.43
N ILE A 177 12.45 -7.71 11.70
CA ILE A 177 12.90 -8.85 10.88
C ILE A 177 12.67 -10.14 11.65
N THR A 178 11.99 -11.10 11.05
CA THR A 178 11.82 -12.48 11.54
C THR A 178 12.29 -13.47 10.48
N GLY A 179 12.37 -14.76 10.84
CA GLY A 179 12.81 -15.82 9.92
C GLY A 179 14.18 -16.39 10.28
N ASN A 180 15.02 -16.62 9.27
CA ASN A 180 16.34 -17.25 9.39
C ASN A 180 17.30 -16.73 8.30
N PRO A 181 18.60 -17.09 8.29
CA PRO A 181 19.58 -16.53 7.34
C PRO A 181 19.25 -16.72 5.85
N TYR A 182 18.37 -17.65 5.52
CA TYR A 182 17.97 -18.00 4.15
C TYR A 182 16.56 -17.51 3.80
N PHE A 183 15.83 -16.93 4.75
CA PHE A 183 14.49 -16.35 4.57
C PHE A 183 14.28 -15.24 5.61
N ASN A 184 14.27 -13.99 5.16
CA ASN A 184 14.08 -12.84 6.03
C ASN A 184 12.73 -12.21 5.74
N LEU A 185 11.83 -12.22 6.72
CA LEU A 185 10.53 -11.56 6.63
C LEU A 185 10.59 -10.24 7.40
N VAL A 186 10.44 -9.13 6.69
CA VAL A 186 10.48 -7.77 7.21
C VAL A 186 9.07 -7.19 7.26
N THR A 187 8.57 -6.98 8.48
CA THR A 187 7.34 -6.20 8.70
C THR A 187 7.66 -4.72 8.69
N VAL A 188 7.02 -3.96 7.80
CA VAL A 188 7.13 -2.49 7.73
C VAL A 188 5.91 -1.84 8.37
N SER A 189 6.12 -1.00 9.37
CA SER A 189 5.02 -0.33 10.10
C SER A 189 5.34 1.12 10.42
N ASN A 190 4.34 1.85 10.93
CA ASN A 190 4.44 3.28 11.25
C ASN A 190 4.81 4.15 10.03
N VAL A 191 4.26 3.83 8.86
CA VAL A 191 4.48 4.59 7.62
C VAL A 191 3.51 5.77 7.56
N GLY A 192 4.04 6.99 7.45
CA GLY A 192 3.26 8.22 7.25
C GLY A 192 2.96 8.48 5.77
N GLY A 193 2.47 9.66 5.43
CA GLY A 193 2.21 10.04 4.03
C GLY A 193 1.11 9.17 3.43
N ALA A 194 1.35 8.48 2.32
CA ALA A 194 0.31 7.60 1.75
C ALA A 194 -0.10 6.47 2.72
N GLY A 195 0.81 6.03 3.59
CA GLY A 195 0.61 4.97 4.58
C GLY A 195 0.83 3.57 4.03
N ASP A 196 0.29 3.28 2.84
CA ASP A 196 0.51 2.02 2.14
C ASP A 196 1.82 2.02 1.33
N VAL A 197 2.62 0.98 1.57
CA VAL A 197 3.90 0.74 0.90
C VAL A 197 3.68 -0.02 -0.39
N ALA A 198 4.30 0.43 -1.48
CA ALA A 198 4.32 -0.19 -2.79
C ALA A 198 5.62 -0.96 -3.10
N GLY A 199 6.72 -0.65 -2.40
CA GLY A 199 7.97 -1.38 -2.56
C GLY A 199 8.93 -1.19 -1.39
N VAL A 200 9.74 -2.23 -1.14
CA VAL A 200 10.78 -2.23 -0.11
C VAL A 200 12.06 -2.79 -0.72
N GLU A 201 13.18 -2.10 -0.48
CA GLU A 201 14.52 -2.60 -0.78
C GLU A 201 15.36 -2.61 0.51
N VAL A 202 16.25 -3.58 0.63
CA VAL A 202 17.22 -3.69 1.72
C VAL A 202 18.64 -3.70 1.17
N MET A 203 19.57 -3.08 1.90
CA MET A 203 21.01 -3.12 1.63
C MET A 203 21.74 -3.43 2.93
N GLY A 204 22.76 -4.26 2.85
CA GLY A 204 23.70 -4.53 3.93
C GLY A 204 25.14 -4.17 3.53
N ASP A 205 26.06 -4.13 4.50
CA ASP A 205 27.49 -3.86 4.23
C ASP A 205 28.11 -4.83 3.21
N LYS A 206 27.54 -6.04 3.07
CA LYS A 206 27.96 -7.10 2.13
C LYS A 206 26.86 -7.47 1.12
N THR A 207 25.72 -6.78 1.16
CA THR A 207 24.54 -7.10 0.36
C THR A 207 24.13 -5.85 -0.41
N PRO A 208 24.18 -5.84 -1.76
CA PRO A 208 23.73 -4.70 -2.54
C PRO A 208 22.25 -4.43 -2.33
N TRP A 209 21.76 -3.26 -2.75
CA TRP A 209 20.33 -2.98 -2.78
C TRP A 209 19.57 -4.12 -3.45
N THR A 210 18.72 -4.77 -2.67
CA THR A 210 17.97 -5.97 -3.04
C THR A 210 16.50 -5.65 -2.86
N SER A 211 15.72 -5.78 -3.94
CA SER A 211 14.27 -5.67 -3.87
C SER A 211 13.71 -6.81 -3.04
N MET A 212 12.71 -6.48 -2.22
CA MET A 212 11.95 -7.44 -1.43
C MET A 212 10.60 -7.69 -2.10
N GLU A 213 10.09 -8.91 -1.96
CA GLU A 213 8.77 -9.27 -2.48
C GLU A 213 7.72 -9.09 -1.37
N ARG A 214 6.54 -8.60 -1.72
CA ARG A 214 5.44 -8.56 -0.73
C ARG A 214 4.97 -9.99 -0.54
N ASN A 215 5.19 -10.52 0.65
CA ASN A 215 4.71 -11.86 1.01
C ASN A 215 3.20 -11.80 1.28
N TRP A 216 2.79 -10.96 2.22
CA TRP A 216 1.39 -10.67 2.53
C TRP A 216 1.30 -9.37 3.33
N GLY A 217 0.23 -8.59 3.14
CA GLY A 217 0.02 -7.35 3.87
C GLY A 217 1.23 -6.41 3.80
N GLN A 218 1.84 -6.12 4.95
CA GLN A 218 3.06 -5.30 5.07
C GLN A 218 4.28 -6.11 5.51
N ASN A 219 4.26 -7.41 5.24
CA ASN A 219 5.39 -8.31 5.38
C ASN A 219 6.05 -8.52 4.01
N TRP A 220 7.34 -8.24 3.97
CA TRP A 220 8.16 -8.26 2.77
C TRP A 220 9.28 -9.26 2.95
N ASP A 221 9.59 -10.10 1.97
CA ASP A 221 10.62 -11.13 2.12
C ASP A 221 11.77 -11.01 1.12
N THR A 222 12.90 -11.59 1.55
CA THR A 222 14.08 -11.82 0.72
C THR A 222 14.88 -13.00 1.26
N ASN A 223 15.51 -13.74 0.34
CA ASN A 223 16.42 -14.85 0.67
C ASN A 223 17.89 -14.38 0.81
N ALA A 224 18.16 -13.07 0.68
CA ALA A 224 19.51 -12.53 0.89
C ALA A 224 19.94 -12.72 2.36
N ASN A 225 21.21 -13.07 2.59
CA ASN A 225 21.73 -13.15 3.95
C ASN A 225 21.96 -11.72 4.51
N LEU A 226 21.15 -11.34 5.50
CA LEU A 226 21.19 -10.02 6.13
C LEU A 226 21.91 -10.01 7.49
N GLN A 227 22.38 -11.17 7.97
CA GLN A 227 23.01 -11.28 9.28
C GLN A 227 24.41 -10.66 9.30
N GLU A 228 24.81 -10.24 10.51
CA GLU A 228 26.15 -9.72 10.79
C GLU A 228 26.54 -8.51 9.93
N GLN A 229 25.56 -7.66 9.61
CA GLN A 229 25.70 -6.50 8.73
C GLN A 229 24.84 -5.35 9.23
N THR A 230 25.33 -4.13 8.99
CA THR A 230 24.51 -2.94 9.16
C THR A 230 23.49 -2.87 8.03
N LEU A 231 22.20 -2.71 8.33
CA LEU A 231 21.16 -2.71 7.31
C LEU A 231 20.54 -1.34 7.09
N SER A 232 20.32 -1.01 5.82
CA SER A 232 19.58 0.16 5.36
C SER A 232 18.35 -0.27 4.59
N PHE A 233 17.29 0.52 4.68
CA PHE A 233 16.03 0.25 3.98
C PHE A 233 15.64 1.41 3.09
N LYS A 234 15.06 1.10 1.94
CA LYS A 234 14.38 2.05 1.06
C LYS A 234 12.93 1.63 0.97
N VAL A 235 12.02 2.57 1.17
CA VAL A 235 10.58 2.33 1.15
C VAL A 235 9.98 3.26 0.10
N THR A 236 9.11 2.70 -0.74
CA THR A 236 8.33 3.43 -1.75
C THR A 236 6.86 3.30 -1.40
N THR A 237 6.13 4.41 -1.31
CA THR A 237 4.67 4.42 -1.03
C THR A 237 3.84 4.42 -2.32
N SER A 238 2.55 4.14 -2.20
CA SER A 238 1.61 4.05 -3.33
C SER A 238 1.48 5.32 -4.18
N ASP A 239 1.83 6.48 -3.62
CA ASP A 239 1.88 7.77 -4.31
C ASP A 239 3.21 8.01 -5.07
N GLY A 240 4.11 7.02 -5.08
CA GLY A 240 5.44 7.09 -5.69
C GLY A 240 6.49 7.82 -4.86
N SER A 241 6.15 8.29 -3.65
CA SER A 241 7.14 8.88 -2.75
C SER A 241 8.13 7.82 -2.26
N VAL A 242 9.41 8.20 -2.15
CA VAL A 242 10.49 7.30 -1.72
C VAL A 242 11.22 7.89 -0.51
N THR A 243 11.54 7.05 0.47
CA THR A 243 12.40 7.42 1.60
C THR A 243 13.46 6.35 1.84
N THR A 244 14.65 6.78 2.26
CA THR A 244 15.75 5.90 2.63
C THR A 244 16.07 6.08 4.11
N SER A 245 16.07 4.97 4.84
CA SER A 245 16.51 4.88 6.22
C SER A 245 17.89 4.18 6.24
N PRO A 246 18.99 4.95 6.28
CA PRO A 246 20.33 4.38 6.32
C PRO A 246 20.66 3.84 7.72
N ASN A 247 21.38 2.72 7.76
CA ASN A 247 22.00 2.15 8.97
C ASN A 247 21.01 1.98 10.14
N VAL A 248 19.84 1.41 9.87
CA VAL A 248 18.75 1.19 10.82
C VAL A 248 19.06 0.04 11.78
N PHE A 249 19.56 -1.07 11.25
CA PHE A 249 19.96 -2.22 12.07
C PHE A 249 21.48 -2.17 12.28
N PRO A 250 21.98 -2.31 13.52
CA PRO A 250 23.40 -2.45 13.79
C PRO A 250 23.87 -3.87 13.43
N LYS A 251 25.17 -4.05 13.21
CA LYS A 251 25.76 -5.34 12.79
C LYS A 251 25.36 -6.56 13.64
N ASN A 252 25.11 -6.39 14.92
CA ASN A 252 24.80 -7.46 15.87
C ASN A 252 23.28 -7.66 16.13
N TRP A 253 22.41 -7.12 15.28
CA TRP A 253 20.96 -7.30 15.38
C TRP A 253 20.56 -8.79 15.38
N GLN A 254 19.42 -9.09 15.98
CA GLN A 254 18.84 -10.42 16.08
C GLN A 254 17.40 -10.45 15.56
N PHE A 255 16.94 -11.60 15.08
CA PHE A 255 15.55 -11.78 14.67
C PHE A 255 14.57 -11.46 15.81
N GLY A 256 13.41 -10.91 15.45
CA GLY A 256 12.35 -10.47 16.36
C GLY A 256 12.55 -9.04 16.90
N GLN A 257 13.69 -8.41 16.67
CA GLN A 257 13.92 -7.03 17.09
C GLN A 257 13.32 -6.03 16.10
N THR A 258 12.84 -4.91 16.65
CA THR A 258 12.31 -3.77 15.89
C THR A 258 13.26 -2.59 15.96
N TYR A 259 13.56 -2.01 14.80
CA TYR A 259 14.38 -0.81 14.70
C TYR A 259 13.64 0.30 13.96
N LEU A 260 13.93 1.56 14.34
CA LEU A 260 13.28 2.74 13.81
C LEU A 260 14.22 3.46 12.82
N GLY A 261 13.70 3.76 11.64
CA GLY A 261 14.30 4.73 10.73
C GLY A 261 14.32 6.14 11.34
N ARG A 262 15.19 7.00 10.82
CA ARG A 262 15.29 8.40 11.28
C ARG A 262 14.22 9.31 10.68
N ARG A 263 13.68 8.93 9.53
CA ARG A 263 12.70 9.72 8.76
C ARG A 263 11.43 8.93 8.54
N ASN A 264 10.37 9.66 8.25
CA ASN A 264 9.09 9.15 7.80
C ASN A 264 8.63 9.95 6.58
N PHE A 265 7.50 9.56 5.99
CA PHE A 265 6.80 10.39 5.02
C PHE A 265 5.87 11.35 5.77
N GLY A 266 6.03 12.66 5.54
CA GLY A 266 5.32 13.71 6.27
C GLY A 266 6.26 14.74 6.84
#